data_AF-A0A229YKK3-F1
#
_entry.id   AF-A0A229YKK3-F1
#
_cell.length_a   1.000
_cell.length_b   1.000
_cell.length_c   1.000
_cell.angle_alpha   90.00
_cell.angle_beta   90.00
_cell.angle_gamma   90.00
#
_symmetry.space_group_name_H-M   'P 1'
#
loop_
_entity.id
_entity.type
_entity.pdbx_description
1 polymer ?
#
loop_
_entity_poly.entity_id
_entity_poly.type
_entity_poly.pdbx_seq_one_letter_code
_entity_poly.pdbx_strand_id
1 'polypeptide(L)'
;MSSDDAYMSFLDKANADLNNARAQQTQQSSGVRTETVDVGVQIPAPLKSVNAYYISETDEPFEPVTMRWEGANKGTWPGPAEFSRLISPDADLSSSIETLTPSTFDPKNQYSAALRAVRAAVAQAFGGGEPGIGEADVEVKVYRVEVGKSRVQYYILGMDAEGGTIVGLRAKAIES
;
A
#
# COMPACT_ATOMS: atom_id res chain seq x y z
N MET A 1 13.78 48.17 9.19
CA MET A 1 13.10 47.26 8.25
C MET A 1 13.55 45.86 8.61
N SER A 2 12.81 45.15 9.47
CA SER A 2 13.29 43.92 10.13
C SER A 2 12.28 42.76 10.06
N SER A 3 11.36 42.81 9.09
CA SER A 3 10.30 41.81 8.94
C SER A 3 10.54 40.80 7.82
N ASP A 4 11.46 41.08 6.90
CA ASP A 4 11.70 40.21 5.74
C ASP A 4 12.67 39.06 6.06
N ASP A 5 13.72 39.34 6.82
CA ASP A 5 14.77 38.37 7.20
C ASP A 5 14.23 37.27 8.16
N ALA A 6 13.32 37.66 9.06
CA ALA A 6 12.65 36.74 9.98
C ALA A 6 11.64 35.83 9.26
N TYR A 7 11.03 36.30 8.17
CA TYR A 7 10.09 35.51 7.37
C TYR A 7 10.83 34.44 6.56
N MET A 8 11.96 34.81 5.95
CA MET A 8 12.82 33.84 5.25
C MET A 8 13.38 32.77 6.19
N SER A 9 13.82 33.17 7.38
CA SER A 9 14.34 32.23 8.40
C SER A 9 13.29 31.23 8.87
N PHE A 10 12.00 31.60 8.88
CA PHE A 10 10.90 30.68 9.20
C PHE A 10 10.64 29.67 8.08
N LEU A 11 10.70 30.11 6.82
CA LEU A 11 10.54 29.24 5.66
C LEU A 11 11.70 28.24 5.54
N ASP A 12 12.94 28.70 5.70
CA ASP A 12 14.11 27.81 5.66
C ASP A 12 14.10 26.81 6.81
N LYS A 13 13.73 27.24 8.02
CA LYS A 13 13.65 26.36 9.17
C LYS A 13 12.54 25.31 9.04
N ALA A 14 11.39 25.67 8.47
CA ALA A 14 10.31 24.71 8.21
C ALA A 14 10.70 23.67 7.14
N ASN A 15 11.40 24.10 6.09
CA ASN A 15 11.90 23.20 5.06
C ASN A 15 13.01 22.27 5.58
N ALA A 16 13.89 22.79 6.46
CA ALA A 16 14.93 21.99 7.11
C ALA A 16 14.33 20.95 8.08
N ASP A 17 13.30 21.29 8.84
CA ASP A 17 12.62 20.38 9.76
C ASP A 17 11.88 19.25 9.00
N LEU A 18 11.21 19.57 7.89
CA LEU A 18 10.61 18.58 6.97
C LEU A 18 11.63 17.63 6.35
N ASN A 19 12.82 18.13 5.98
CA ASN A 19 13.90 17.29 5.45
C ASN A 19 14.55 16.44 6.54
N ASN A 20 14.70 16.97 7.76
CA ASN A 20 15.21 16.22 8.90
C ASN A 20 14.22 15.15 9.38
N ALA A 21 12.92 15.42 9.34
CA ALA A 21 11.89 14.41 9.61
C ALA A 21 11.92 13.26 8.60
N ARG A 22 12.11 13.56 7.29
CA ARG A 22 12.34 12.54 6.26
C ARG A 22 13.67 11.78 6.44
N ALA A 23 14.72 12.47 6.91
CA ALA A 23 16.03 11.87 7.20
C ALA A 23 16.01 10.99 8.47
N GLN A 24 15.23 11.34 9.50
CA GLN A 24 15.08 10.53 10.71
C GLN A 24 14.21 9.29 10.46
N GLN A 25 13.21 9.38 9.58
CA GLN A 25 12.44 8.23 9.12
C GLN A 25 13.31 7.21 8.37
N THR A 26 14.43 7.65 7.79
CA THR A 26 15.40 6.77 7.13
C THR A 26 16.48 6.21 8.07
N GLN A 27 16.67 6.75 9.28
CA GLN A 27 17.68 6.27 10.24
C GLN A 27 17.16 5.29 11.29
N GLN A 28 15.84 5.16 11.49
CA GLN A 28 15.26 4.22 12.47
C GLN A 28 14.82 2.86 11.90
N SER A 29 14.91 2.66 10.58
CA SER A 29 14.49 1.42 9.93
C SER A 29 15.71 0.53 9.61
N SER A 30 16.13 -0.32 10.54
CA SER A 30 17.00 -1.47 10.25
C SER A 30 16.25 -2.66 9.61
N GLY A 31 14.99 -2.47 9.23
CA GLY A 31 14.17 -3.43 8.49
C GLY A 31 14.13 -3.15 6.99
N VAL A 32 13.74 -4.17 6.21
CA VAL A 32 13.59 -4.07 4.76
C VAL A 32 12.58 -2.96 4.42
N ARG A 33 12.98 -2.06 3.50
CA ARG A 33 12.08 -1.02 3.00
C ARG A 33 11.24 -1.58 1.88
N THR A 34 9.93 -1.39 1.98
CA THR A 34 8.98 -1.77 0.94
C THR A 34 8.31 -0.55 0.32
N GLU A 35 8.25 -0.54 -1.00
CA GLU A 35 7.60 0.51 -1.80
C GLU A 35 6.09 0.26 -1.88
N THR A 36 5.32 1.34 -1.96
CA THR A 36 3.85 1.28 -2.07
C THR A 36 3.33 1.83 -3.38
N VAL A 37 4.08 2.66 -4.08
CA VAL A 37 3.56 3.31 -5.29
C VAL A 37 4.69 3.43 -6.30
N ASP A 38 4.45 2.88 -7.49
CA ASP A 38 5.34 3.08 -8.62
C ASP A 38 5.31 4.53 -9.13
N VAL A 39 6.47 5.00 -9.61
CA VAL A 39 6.59 6.35 -10.17
C VAL A 39 5.64 6.52 -11.36
N GLY A 40 4.82 7.58 -11.29
CA GLY A 40 3.88 7.97 -12.34
C GLY A 40 2.56 7.22 -12.34
N VAL A 41 2.23 6.48 -11.29
CA VAL A 41 0.94 5.79 -11.15
C VAL A 41 -0.01 6.60 -10.25
N GLN A 42 -1.26 6.78 -10.68
CA GLN A 42 -2.27 7.49 -9.90
C GLN A 42 -2.94 6.54 -8.90
N ILE A 43 -3.07 6.98 -7.65
CA ILE A 43 -3.82 6.26 -6.62
C ILE A 43 -5.32 6.48 -6.84
N PRO A 44 -6.13 5.41 -7.01
CA PRO A 44 -7.59 5.49 -7.08
C PRO A 44 -8.21 6.23 -5.90
N ALA A 45 -9.22 7.07 -6.17
CA ALA A 45 -9.93 7.86 -5.15
C ALA A 45 -10.54 7.02 -4.00
N PRO A 46 -11.10 5.81 -4.23
CA PRO A 46 -11.69 5.00 -3.16
C PRO A 46 -10.68 4.62 -2.07
N LEU A 47 -9.42 4.41 -2.45
CA LEU A 47 -8.35 4.03 -1.53
C LEU A 47 -7.93 5.20 -0.63
N LYS A 48 -7.98 6.43 -1.14
CA LYS A 48 -7.64 7.65 -0.38
C LYS A 48 -8.65 7.96 0.72
N SER A 49 -9.88 7.50 0.56
CA SER A 49 -10.98 7.75 1.49
C SER A 49 -11.04 6.74 2.64
N VAL A 50 -10.17 5.72 2.64
CA VAL A 50 -10.14 4.70 3.70
C VAL A 50 -9.46 5.27 4.93
N ASN A 51 -10.25 5.62 5.93
CA ASN A 51 -9.76 5.97 7.26
C ASN A 51 -9.99 4.79 8.21
N ALA A 52 -9.19 3.74 8.05
CA ALA A 52 -9.21 2.55 8.88
C ALA A 52 -7.79 2.24 9.37
N TYR A 53 -7.72 1.58 10.52
CA TYR A 53 -6.49 1.16 11.17
C TYR A 53 -6.51 -0.36 11.30
N TYR A 54 -5.38 -0.99 10.99
CA TYR A 54 -5.16 -2.39 11.27
C TYR A 54 -4.80 -2.56 12.74
N ILE A 55 -5.67 -3.23 13.47
CA ILE A 55 -5.54 -3.42 14.92
C ILE A 55 -4.42 -4.45 15.16
N SER A 56 -3.31 -3.98 15.73
CA SER A 56 -2.14 -4.77 16.12
C SER A 56 -1.53 -4.13 17.36
N GLU A 57 -0.31 -4.51 17.79
CA GLU A 57 0.30 -3.83 18.94
C GLU A 57 0.52 -2.32 18.73
N THR A 58 0.56 -1.85 17.48
CA THR A 58 0.87 -0.45 17.14
C THR A 58 -0.23 0.30 16.38
N ASP A 59 -1.40 -0.32 16.12
CA ASP A 59 -2.54 0.29 15.41
C ASP A 59 -2.14 1.17 14.20
N GLU A 60 -1.78 0.53 13.09
CA GLU A 60 -1.22 1.23 11.91
C GLU A 60 -2.31 1.52 10.87
N PRO A 61 -2.27 2.69 10.20
CA PRO A 61 -3.26 3.03 9.18
C PRO A 61 -3.09 2.15 7.93
N PHE A 62 -4.19 1.98 7.19
CA PHE A 62 -4.11 1.47 5.82
C PHE A 62 -3.58 2.54 4.87
N GLU A 63 -2.49 2.23 4.17
CA GLU A 63 -1.85 3.10 3.19
C GLU A 63 -2.18 2.62 1.78
N PRO A 64 -2.56 3.51 0.84
CA PRO A 64 -2.81 3.13 -0.54
C PRO A 64 -1.54 2.59 -1.22
N VAL A 65 -1.72 1.53 -2.00
CA VAL A 65 -0.67 0.91 -2.82
C VAL A 65 -1.15 0.76 -4.27
N THR A 66 -0.26 1.03 -5.22
CA THR A 66 -0.51 0.85 -6.65
C THR A 66 0.79 0.49 -7.36
N MET A 67 0.83 -0.70 -7.95
CA MET A 67 2.04 -1.26 -8.56
C MET A 67 1.75 -1.75 -9.97
N ARG A 68 2.68 -1.53 -10.90
CA ARG A 68 2.60 -2.06 -12.27
C ARG A 68 2.89 -3.55 -12.24
N TRP A 69 2.06 -4.32 -12.95
CA TRP A 69 2.23 -5.75 -13.02
C TRP A 69 1.81 -6.26 -14.40
N GLU A 70 2.78 -6.71 -15.19
CA GLU A 70 2.53 -7.17 -16.56
C GLU A 70 1.56 -8.37 -16.62
N GLY A 71 1.56 -9.20 -15.57
CA GLY A 71 0.64 -10.33 -15.44
C GLY A 71 -0.82 -9.91 -15.22
N ALA A 72 -1.10 -8.67 -14.82
CA ALA A 72 -2.46 -8.19 -14.59
C ALA A 72 -3.29 -8.23 -15.88
N ASN A 73 -2.71 -7.81 -17.02
CA ASN A 73 -3.36 -7.89 -18.33
C ASN A 73 -3.72 -9.32 -18.76
N LYS A 74 -3.09 -10.33 -18.13
CA LYS A 74 -3.30 -11.75 -18.38
C LYS A 74 -4.15 -12.42 -17.30
N GLY A 75 -4.70 -11.66 -16.34
CA GLY A 75 -5.44 -12.21 -15.21
C GLY A 75 -4.59 -13.03 -14.25
N THR A 76 -3.27 -12.87 -14.27
CA THR A 76 -2.34 -13.68 -13.47
C THR A 76 -1.85 -12.88 -12.28
N TRP A 77 -2.01 -13.42 -11.07
CA TRP A 77 -1.52 -12.80 -9.85
C TRP A 77 -0.02 -13.02 -9.66
N PRO A 78 0.72 -12.06 -9.06
CA PRO A 78 2.12 -12.28 -8.74
C PRO A 78 2.26 -13.39 -7.69
N GLY A 79 3.19 -14.31 -7.92
CA GLY A 79 3.64 -15.28 -6.92
C GLY A 79 4.53 -14.62 -5.87
N PRO A 80 5.01 -15.37 -4.86
CA PRO A 80 5.86 -14.83 -3.81
C PRO A 80 7.13 -14.15 -4.34
N ALA A 81 7.78 -14.73 -5.34
CA ALA A 81 9.02 -14.19 -5.90
C ALA A 81 8.80 -12.92 -6.71
N GLU A 82 7.74 -12.88 -7.53
CA GLU A 82 7.40 -11.69 -8.29
C GLU A 82 6.90 -10.57 -7.38
N PHE A 83 6.07 -10.91 -6.38
CA PHE A 83 5.58 -9.95 -5.41
C PHE A 83 6.71 -9.36 -4.56
N SER A 84 7.68 -10.17 -4.14
CA SER A 84 8.88 -9.69 -3.46
C SER A 84 9.58 -8.61 -4.25
N ARG A 85 9.78 -8.83 -5.57
CA ARG A 85 10.47 -7.86 -6.44
C ARG A 85 9.66 -6.58 -6.65
N LEU A 86 8.34 -6.67 -6.62
CA LEU A 86 7.45 -5.50 -6.73
C LEU A 86 7.53 -4.61 -5.49
N ILE A 87 7.58 -5.21 -4.30
CA ILE A 87 7.59 -4.44 -3.05
C ILE A 87 8.99 -4.10 -2.56
N SER A 88 10.02 -4.89 -2.91
CA SER A 88 11.40 -4.67 -2.49
C SER A 88 12.38 -5.14 -3.56
N PRO A 89 12.80 -4.24 -4.47
CA PRO A 89 13.78 -4.57 -5.51
C PRO A 89 15.14 -5.00 -4.96
N ASP A 90 15.50 -4.52 -3.78
CA ASP A 90 16.81 -4.72 -3.14
C ASP A 90 16.84 -5.92 -2.17
N ALA A 91 15.71 -6.54 -1.85
CA ALA A 91 15.63 -7.64 -0.88
C ALA A 91 14.76 -8.80 -1.37
N ASP A 92 15.23 -10.03 -1.13
CA ASP A 92 14.46 -11.23 -1.40
C ASP A 92 13.60 -11.59 -0.17
N LEU A 93 12.31 -11.34 -0.29
CA LEU A 93 11.25 -11.65 0.68
C LEU A 93 10.42 -12.86 0.24
N SER A 94 10.79 -13.52 -0.86
CA SER A 94 10.02 -14.60 -1.49
C SER A 94 9.60 -15.70 -0.50
N SER A 95 10.49 -16.08 0.41
CA SER A 95 10.23 -17.12 1.44
C SER A 95 9.37 -16.63 2.61
N SER A 96 9.18 -15.31 2.72
CA SER A 96 8.48 -14.62 3.80
C SER A 96 7.10 -14.11 3.39
N ILE A 97 6.66 -14.45 2.17
CA ILE A 97 5.38 -14.04 1.60
C ILE A 97 4.41 -15.21 1.62
N GLU A 98 3.26 -15.00 2.25
CA GLU A 98 2.14 -15.93 2.28
C GLU A 98 0.91 -15.30 1.62
N THR A 99 0.17 -16.08 0.81
CA THR A 99 -1.09 -15.63 0.21
C THR A 99 -2.26 -16.09 1.06
N LEU A 100 -3.07 -15.14 1.52
CA LEU A 100 -4.25 -15.35 2.34
C LEU A 100 -5.52 -15.02 1.55
N THR A 101 -6.62 -15.67 1.94
CA THR A 101 -7.96 -15.27 1.49
C THR A 101 -8.46 -14.09 2.32
N PRO A 102 -9.38 -13.25 1.78
CA PRO A 102 -10.00 -12.18 2.56
C PRO A 102 -10.64 -12.67 3.88
N SER A 103 -11.26 -13.85 3.87
CA SER A 103 -11.88 -14.45 5.06
C SER A 103 -10.87 -14.93 6.10
N THR A 104 -9.67 -15.34 5.67
CA THR A 104 -8.57 -15.70 6.58
C THR A 104 -7.94 -14.45 7.20
N PHE A 105 -7.82 -13.38 6.43
CA PHE A 105 -7.29 -12.10 6.89
C PHE A 105 -8.25 -11.38 7.86
N ASP A 106 -9.54 -11.39 7.55
CA ASP A 106 -10.56 -10.68 8.34
C ASP A 106 -11.72 -11.60 8.75
N PRO A 107 -11.48 -12.57 9.65
CA PRO A 107 -12.49 -13.54 10.07
C PRO A 107 -13.65 -12.89 10.84
N LYS A 108 -13.45 -11.68 11.36
CA LYS A 108 -14.46 -10.90 12.11
C LYS A 108 -15.16 -9.83 11.26
N ASN A 109 -14.83 -9.73 9.97
CA ASN A 109 -15.38 -8.75 9.04
C ASN A 109 -15.20 -7.28 9.48
N GLN A 110 -14.12 -6.99 10.21
CA GLN A 110 -13.78 -5.66 10.75
C GLN A 110 -13.26 -4.71 9.67
N TYR A 111 -12.64 -5.24 8.63
CA TYR A 111 -11.98 -4.51 7.55
C TYR A 111 -12.78 -4.55 6.24
N SER A 112 -14.09 -4.82 6.32
CA SER A 112 -15.00 -4.81 5.17
C SER A 112 -14.96 -3.52 4.36
N ALA A 113 -14.77 -2.37 5.02
CA ALA A 113 -14.60 -1.07 4.34
C ALA A 113 -13.32 -1.02 3.50
N ALA A 114 -12.20 -1.55 4.01
CA ALA A 114 -10.93 -1.63 3.27
C ALA A 114 -11.06 -2.57 2.07
N LEU A 115 -11.62 -3.77 2.27
CA LEU A 115 -11.88 -4.74 1.20
C LEU A 115 -12.79 -4.17 0.11
N ARG A 116 -13.86 -3.46 0.50
CA ARG A 116 -14.75 -2.79 -0.44
C ARG A 116 -14.06 -1.66 -1.21
N ALA A 117 -13.23 -0.86 -0.54
CA ALA A 117 -12.48 0.20 -1.21
C ALA A 117 -11.53 -0.34 -2.28
N VAL A 118 -10.89 -1.48 -2.02
CA VAL A 118 -10.06 -2.17 -3.03
C VAL A 118 -10.90 -2.62 -4.23
N ARG A 119 -12.07 -3.21 -3.98
CA ARG A 119 -13.01 -3.60 -5.06
C ARG A 119 -13.48 -2.40 -5.88
N ALA A 120 -13.87 -1.32 -5.21
CA ALA A 120 -14.27 -0.08 -5.85
C ALA A 120 -13.12 0.57 -6.63
N ALA A 121 -11.88 0.48 -6.13
CA ALA A 121 -10.70 1.01 -6.82
C ALA A 121 -10.47 0.29 -8.16
N VAL A 122 -10.58 -1.04 -8.19
CA VAL A 122 -10.49 -1.81 -9.44
C VAL A 122 -11.67 -1.49 -10.35
N ALA A 123 -12.90 -1.50 -9.83
CA ALA A 123 -14.09 -1.21 -10.63
C ALA A 123 -14.04 0.19 -11.26
N GLN A 124 -13.41 1.17 -10.62
CA GLN A 124 -13.21 2.52 -11.15
C GLN A 124 -12.00 2.66 -12.08
N ALA A 125 -11.02 1.77 -11.99
CA ALA A 125 -9.87 1.76 -12.90
C ALA A 125 -10.30 1.37 -14.32
N PHE A 126 -11.35 0.54 -14.45
CA PHE A 126 -12.06 0.32 -15.69
C PHE A 126 -12.68 1.63 -16.19
N GLY A 127 -12.19 2.11 -17.33
CA GLY A 127 -12.73 3.20 -18.15
C GLY A 127 -13.55 4.31 -17.46
N GLY A 128 -12.91 5.40 -17.03
CA GLY A 128 -13.47 6.75 -17.14
C GLY A 128 -14.88 6.99 -16.57
N GLY A 129 -15.29 6.30 -15.51
CA GLY A 129 -16.50 6.63 -14.74
C GLY A 129 -17.64 5.61 -14.78
N GLU A 130 -17.55 4.52 -15.54
CA GLU A 130 -18.52 3.40 -15.46
C GLU A 130 -17.82 2.09 -15.08
N PRO A 131 -18.28 1.37 -14.04
CA PRO A 131 -17.63 0.14 -13.62
C PRO A 131 -17.83 -0.95 -14.68
N GLY A 132 -16.78 -1.24 -15.46
CA GLY A 132 -16.77 -2.32 -16.45
C GLY A 132 -16.98 -3.70 -15.83
N ILE A 133 -16.70 -3.83 -14.53
CA ILE A 133 -16.99 -5.01 -13.70
C ILE A 133 -17.62 -4.59 -12.37
N GLY A 134 -18.58 -5.38 -11.86
CA GLY A 134 -19.19 -5.11 -10.57
C GLY A 134 -18.19 -5.27 -9.41
N GLU A 135 -18.30 -4.45 -8.36
CA GLU A 135 -17.45 -4.57 -7.15
C GLU A 135 -17.44 -6.01 -6.58
N ALA A 136 -18.54 -6.75 -6.74
CA ALA A 136 -18.69 -8.12 -6.28
C ALA A 136 -17.83 -9.12 -7.07
N ASP A 137 -17.65 -8.89 -8.37
CA ASP A 137 -16.91 -9.75 -9.29
C ASP A 137 -15.38 -9.51 -9.23
N VAL A 138 -14.94 -8.45 -8.55
CA VAL A 138 -13.52 -8.18 -8.33
C VAL A 138 -12.91 -9.23 -7.39
N GLU A 139 -11.94 -9.99 -7.89
CA GLU A 139 -11.10 -10.86 -7.06
C GLU A 139 -10.15 -10.00 -6.20
N VAL A 140 -10.11 -10.30 -4.90
CA VAL A 140 -9.20 -9.65 -3.94
C VAL A 140 -8.30 -10.73 -3.35
N LYS A 141 -6.98 -10.49 -3.38
CA LYS A 141 -5.98 -11.31 -2.68
C LYS A 141 -5.33 -10.53 -1.56
N VAL A 142 -4.95 -11.25 -0.50
CA VAL A 142 -4.19 -10.67 0.60
C VAL A 142 -2.82 -11.32 0.65
N TYR A 143 -1.76 -10.53 0.69
CA TYR A 143 -0.40 -11.02 0.89
C TYR A 143 0.08 -10.61 2.29
N ARG A 144 0.49 -11.59 3.10
CA ARG A 144 1.17 -11.37 4.37
C ARG A 144 2.67 -11.46 4.11
N VAL A 145 3.41 -10.42 4.48
CA VAL A 145 4.85 -10.30 4.22
C VAL A 145 5.57 -10.07 5.54
N GLU A 146 6.45 -10.99 5.93
CA GLU A 146 7.34 -10.79 7.07
C GLU A 146 8.56 -9.97 6.62
N VAL A 147 8.72 -8.76 7.16
CA VAL A 147 9.82 -7.83 6.82
C VAL A 147 10.86 -7.70 7.95
N GLY A 148 10.78 -8.58 8.95
CA GLY A 148 11.69 -8.67 10.09
C GLY A 148 11.09 -9.52 11.21
N LYS A 149 11.85 -9.72 12.30
CA LYS A 149 11.53 -10.67 13.39
C LYS A 149 10.12 -10.61 13.95
N SER A 150 9.54 -9.42 14.03
CA SER A 150 8.20 -9.19 14.59
C SER A 150 7.39 -8.24 13.72
N ARG A 151 7.85 -7.94 12.50
CA ARG A 151 7.25 -6.94 11.62
C ARG A 151 6.62 -7.63 10.43
N VAL A 152 5.32 -7.45 10.30
CA VAL A 152 4.52 -8.02 9.22
C VAL A 152 3.83 -6.90 8.47
N GLN A 153 3.67 -7.08 7.16
CA GLN A 153 2.91 -6.19 6.31
C GLN A 153 1.82 -6.98 5.61
N TYR A 154 0.60 -6.46 5.66
CA TYR A 154 -0.54 -7.01 4.94
C TYR A 154 -0.82 -6.16 3.72
N TYR A 155 -0.89 -6.77 2.56
CA TYR A 155 -1.24 -6.13 1.30
C TYR A 155 -2.56 -6.70 0.81
N ILE A 156 -3.62 -5.89 0.87
CA ILE A 156 -4.94 -6.21 0.33
C ILE A 156 -4.99 -5.66 -1.09
N LEU A 157 -4.98 -6.53 -2.09
CA LEU A 157 -4.80 -6.14 -3.49
C LEU A 157 -5.95 -6.61 -4.37
N GLY A 158 -6.34 -5.76 -5.30
CA GLY A 158 -7.23 -6.01 -6.42
C GLY A 158 -6.44 -5.91 -7.72
N MET A 159 -6.83 -6.70 -8.72
CA MET A 159 -6.18 -6.69 -10.03
C MET A 159 -6.93 -5.78 -10.99
N ASP A 160 -6.23 -4.82 -11.57
CA ASP A 160 -6.70 -3.99 -12.66
C ASP A 160 -6.11 -4.51 -13.98
N ALA A 161 -6.89 -5.34 -14.66
CA ALA A 161 -6.47 -5.98 -15.91
C ALA A 161 -6.41 -5.01 -17.09
N GLU A 162 -7.17 -3.90 -17.07
CA GLU A 162 -7.14 -2.91 -18.16
C GLU A 162 -5.95 -1.96 -18.02
N GLY A 163 -5.65 -1.51 -16.80
CA GLY A 163 -4.49 -0.65 -16.53
C GLY A 163 -3.17 -1.40 -16.42
N GLY A 164 -3.20 -2.74 -16.38
CA GLY A 164 -1.99 -3.55 -16.17
C GLY A 164 -1.35 -3.32 -14.80
N THR A 165 -2.18 -3.06 -13.79
CA THR A 165 -1.73 -2.75 -12.43
C THR A 165 -2.40 -3.63 -11.38
N ILE A 166 -1.80 -3.66 -10.20
CA ILE A 166 -2.43 -4.17 -8.98
C ILE A 166 -2.56 -3.01 -8.00
N VAL A 167 -3.77 -2.83 -7.46
CA VAL A 167 -4.16 -1.65 -6.68
C VAL A 167 -4.73 -2.10 -5.35
N GLY A 168 -4.49 -1.37 -4.27
CA GLY A 168 -5.07 -1.75 -2.99
C GLY A 168 -4.56 -1.00 -1.77
N LEU A 169 -4.51 -1.68 -0.63
CA LEU A 169 -4.09 -1.11 0.66
C LEU A 169 -3.00 -1.96 1.31
N ARG A 170 -2.03 -1.30 1.94
CA ARG A 170 -1.02 -1.88 2.80
C ARG A 170 -1.30 -1.50 4.25
N ALA A 171 -1.19 -2.45 5.17
CA ALA A 171 -1.12 -2.18 6.60
C ALA A 171 0.16 -2.78 7.20
N LYS A 172 0.74 -2.07 8.16
CA LYS A 172 1.87 -2.59 8.96
C LYS A 172 1.31 -3.22 10.23
N ALA A 173 2.00 -4.23 10.73
CA ALA A 173 1.63 -4.93 11.96
C ALA A 173 2.88 -5.36 12.71
N ILE A 174 2.76 -5.42 14.03
CA ILE A 174 3.71 -6.10 14.89
C ILE A 174 3.07 -7.40 15.40
N GLU A 175 3.79 -8.51 15.20
CA GLU A 175 3.40 -9.84 15.67
C GLU A 175 4.55 -10.38 16.54
N SER A 176 4.24 -10.72 17.79
CA SER A 176 5.20 -11.16 18.82
C SER A 176 4.98 -12.64 19.18
#